data_AF-A0A7S0I792-F1
#
_entry.id   AF-A0A7S0I792-F1
#
_cell.length_a   1.000
_cell.length_b   1.000
_cell.length_c   1.000
_cell.angle_alpha   90.00
_cell.angle_beta   90.00
_cell.angle_gamma   90.00
#
_symmetry.space_group_name_H-M   'P 1'
#
loop_
_entity.id
_entity.type
_entity.pdbx_description
1 polymer ?
#
loop_
_entity_poly.entity_id
_entity_poly.type
_entity_poly.pdbx_seq_one_letter_code
_entity_poly.pdbx_strand_id
1 'polypeptide(L)'
;AAAAEAAKTEGADESANAAAKEKAAATAREQLHREHQESIAYHALAESPARFLRSRVFLNLCRQNATMTKADMSAFNARWIEGCGCPRLTAAYTFRKTRRQELLFAIKLEGCLAAAAADRVAWSKNPKVSVTVRIQENDLPPSDHAVSLSAHDRAYVLMPLQLVTKPKDRRTIARQQEAAMRRQKQAMEAGKENPDNLDAMAAAEVLQWECPVSWVRVDPEGEWLAKVILPSAQQGLEGMITKQLMSERPADPAAQMWAIRFLRERAENGSTSAVNALLQCAEDPKTFCRVRAAAAMALGACACDGTQRSNLALSSVTRTYRRRRCDPRTGRPKPTDLADFAAAIVDEGLVTALGLPRAPPESTSGWEDADDAWITPTECVDLLVDALNHTESDGDPHDSSSLIATAIHALGRARPATLDGVRRITRAIAGRMRENATICDVGGRAHEGGRRVMIAGMLALRTLLERLPPLPESIRAANEAKKATEAAGGGANGEGGPGVGRRRS
;
A
#
# COMPACT_ATOMS: atom_id res chain seq x y z
N ALA A 1 -0.13 -89.47 15.57
CA ALA A 1 0.61 -88.34 14.96
C ALA A 1 -0.33 -87.20 14.60
N ALA A 2 -1.35 -87.38 13.75
CA ALA A 2 -2.26 -86.30 13.33
C ALA A 2 -3.11 -85.64 14.44
N ALA A 3 -3.58 -86.40 15.45
CA ALA A 3 -4.38 -85.83 16.55
C ALA A 3 -3.57 -84.94 17.52
N ALA A 4 -2.24 -85.13 17.59
CA ALA A 4 -1.36 -84.32 18.44
C ALA A 4 -0.93 -83.00 17.75
N GLU A 5 -1.09 -82.92 16.43
CA GLU A 5 -0.80 -81.72 15.64
C GLU A 5 -1.99 -80.76 15.63
N ALA A 6 -3.22 -81.29 15.51
CA ALA A 6 -4.46 -80.51 15.58
C ALA A 6 -4.68 -79.84 16.96
N ALA A 7 -4.38 -80.56 18.05
CA ALA A 7 -4.47 -80.00 19.41
C ALA A 7 -3.40 -78.92 19.70
N LYS A 8 -2.27 -78.93 18.97
CA LYS A 8 -1.24 -77.89 19.06
C LYS A 8 -1.63 -76.62 18.31
N THR A 9 -2.37 -76.74 17.20
CA THR A 9 -2.83 -75.58 16.42
C THR A 9 -4.00 -74.87 17.08
N GLU A 10 -4.97 -75.59 17.68
CA GLU A 10 -6.09 -74.94 18.40
C GLU A 10 -5.62 -74.21 19.67
N GLY A 11 -4.68 -74.80 20.43
CA GLY A 11 -4.09 -74.12 21.59
C GLY A 11 -3.21 -72.93 21.23
N ALA A 12 -2.60 -72.93 20.04
CA ALA A 12 -1.80 -71.81 19.55
C ALA A 12 -2.70 -70.62 19.16
N ASP A 13 -3.82 -70.85 18.48
CA ASP A 13 -4.77 -69.80 18.11
C ASP A 13 -5.50 -69.20 19.33
N GLU A 14 -5.85 -70.01 20.33
CA GLU A 14 -6.40 -69.49 21.61
C GLU A 14 -5.36 -68.66 22.36
N SER A 15 -4.09 -69.08 22.41
CA SER A 15 -3.02 -68.33 23.05
C SER A 15 -2.70 -67.01 22.34
N ALA A 16 -2.75 -67.00 21.00
CA ALA A 16 -2.53 -65.80 20.19
C ALA A 16 -3.69 -64.80 20.34
N ASN A 17 -4.92 -65.30 20.41
CA ASN A 17 -6.11 -64.47 20.62
C ASN A 17 -6.17 -63.92 22.06
N ALA A 18 -5.72 -64.70 23.05
CA ALA A 18 -5.54 -64.23 24.43
C ALA A 18 -4.46 -63.14 24.53
N ALA A 19 -3.31 -63.34 23.87
CA ALA A 19 -2.23 -62.35 23.83
C ALA A 19 -2.65 -61.06 23.09
N ALA A 20 -3.45 -61.16 22.02
CA ALA A 20 -3.99 -60.01 21.31
C ALA A 20 -5.00 -59.22 22.17
N LYS A 21 -5.87 -59.91 22.91
CA LYS A 21 -6.81 -59.28 23.86
C LYS A 21 -6.08 -58.62 25.02
N GLU A 22 -5.02 -59.24 25.54
CA GLU A 22 -4.20 -58.66 26.60
C GLU A 22 -3.44 -57.42 26.11
N LYS A 23 -2.89 -57.46 24.90
CA LYS A 23 -2.24 -56.30 24.28
C LYS A 23 -3.22 -55.15 24.02
N ALA A 24 -4.44 -55.46 23.57
CA ALA A 24 -5.51 -54.48 23.39
C ALA A 24 -6.00 -53.89 24.74
N ALA A 25 -6.06 -54.71 25.78
CA ALA A 25 -6.39 -54.24 27.13
C ALA A 25 -5.26 -53.38 27.73
N ALA A 26 -4.00 -53.70 27.44
CA ALA A 26 -2.84 -52.91 27.86
C ALA A 26 -2.83 -51.54 27.16
N THR A 27 -3.07 -51.47 25.86
CA THR A 27 -3.17 -50.20 25.13
C THR A 27 -4.37 -49.38 25.58
N ALA A 28 -5.52 -50.00 25.86
CA ALA A 28 -6.68 -49.29 26.41
C ALA A 28 -6.41 -48.69 27.81
N ARG A 29 -5.67 -49.41 28.67
CA ARG A 29 -5.24 -48.91 29.98
C ARG A 29 -4.23 -47.77 29.87
N GLU A 30 -3.29 -47.86 28.94
CA GLU A 30 -2.32 -46.81 28.66
C GLU A 30 -3.00 -45.54 28.13
N GLN A 31 -4.00 -45.70 27.26
CA GLN A 31 -4.80 -44.60 26.75
C GLN A 31 -5.63 -43.91 27.83
N LEU A 32 -6.30 -44.68 28.70
CA LEU A 32 -7.02 -44.15 29.86
C LEU A 32 -6.07 -43.45 30.86
N HIS A 33 -4.86 -43.98 31.05
CA HIS A 33 -3.86 -43.35 31.90
C HIS A 33 -3.40 -42.01 31.32
N ARG A 34 -3.19 -41.96 30.00
CA ARG A 34 -2.84 -40.73 29.28
C ARG A 34 -3.95 -39.69 29.35
N GLU A 35 -5.20 -40.08 29.12
CA GLU A 35 -6.37 -39.20 29.23
C GLU A 35 -6.56 -38.69 30.67
N HIS A 36 -6.30 -39.52 31.67
CA HIS A 36 -6.32 -39.10 33.07
C HIS A 36 -5.18 -38.10 33.39
N GLN A 37 -3.96 -38.33 32.89
CA GLN A 37 -2.87 -37.37 33.04
C GLN A 37 -3.12 -36.06 32.30
N GLU A 38 -3.70 -36.10 31.10
CA GLU A 38 -4.13 -34.92 30.35
C GLU A 38 -5.23 -34.15 31.09
N SER A 39 -6.18 -34.86 31.70
CA SER A 39 -7.21 -34.25 32.56
C SER A 39 -6.60 -33.59 33.80
N ILE A 40 -5.65 -34.23 34.48
CA ILE A 40 -4.92 -33.65 35.61
C ILE A 40 -4.11 -32.43 35.15
N ALA A 41 -3.42 -32.50 34.01
CA ALA A 41 -2.69 -31.37 33.45
C ALA A 41 -3.64 -30.21 33.08
N TYR A 42 -4.82 -30.51 32.52
CA TYR A 42 -5.86 -29.54 32.21
C TYR A 42 -6.45 -28.88 33.46
N HIS A 43 -6.66 -29.66 34.54
CA HIS A 43 -7.10 -29.15 35.84
C HIS A 43 -5.99 -28.36 36.56
N ALA A 44 -4.72 -28.75 36.44
CA ALA A 44 -3.59 -27.96 36.93
C ALA A 44 -3.41 -26.65 36.15
N LEU A 45 -3.66 -26.66 34.84
CA LEU A 45 -3.80 -25.44 34.02
C LEU A 45 -5.09 -24.66 34.37
N ALA A 46 -6.08 -25.31 34.98
CA ALA A 46 -7.30 -24.68 35.50
C ALA A 46 -7.13 -23.93 36.80
N GLU A 47 -6.29 -24.47 37.66
CA GLU A 47 -5.94 -23.88 38.95
C GLU A 47 -4.71 -22.97 38.86
N SER A 48 -4.03 -22.92 37.70
CA SER A 48 -2.90 -22.03 37.46
C SER A 48 -3.30 -20.54 37.55
N PRO A 49 -2.51 -19.70 38.24
CA PRO A 49 -2.68 -18.23 38.26
C PRO A 49 -2.73 -17.60 36.85
N ALA A 50 -2.27 -18.33 35.84
CA ALA A 50 -2.32 -17.95 34.44
C ALA A 50 -3.77 -17.73 33.91
N ARG A 51 -4.80 -18.32 34.53
CA ARG A 51 -6.21 -18.09 34.12
C ARG A 51 -6.77 -16.72 34.50
N PHE A 52 -6.10 -15.98 35.40
CA PHE A 52 -6.54 -14.65 35.85
C PHE A 52 -5.45 -13.59 35.71
N LEU A 53 -4.68 -13.63 34.62
CA LEU A 53 -3.69 -12.61 34.34
C LEU A 53 -4.39 -11.29 33.97
N ARG A 54 -4.65 -10.46 34.99
CA ARG A 54 -5.26 -9.13 34.81
C ARG A 54 -4.25 -8.18 34.18
N SER A 55 -4.70 -7.27 33.32
CA SER A 55 -3.83 -6.29 32.63
C SER A 55 -2.95 -5.50 33.59
N ARG A 56 -3.43 -5.18 34.80
CA ARG A 56 -2.64 -4.50 35.84
C ARG A 56 -1.46 -5.34 36.36
N VAL A 57 -1.66 -6.64 36.53
CA VAL A 57 -0.59 -7.56 36.98
C VAL A 57 0.43 -7.74 35.86
N PHE A 58 -0.05 -7.91 34.62
CA PHE A 58 0.81 -7.99 33.44
C PHE A 58 1.69 -6.74 33.25
N LEU A 59 1.09 -5.55 33.24
CA LEU A 59 1.81 -4.30 33.04
C LEU A 59 2.84 -4.02 34.15
N ASN A 60 2.56 -4.46 35.39
CA ASN A 60 3.53 -4.37 36.48
C ASN A 60 4.74 -5.29 36.26
N LEU A 61 4.52 -6.51 35.75
CA LEU A 61 5.60 -7.44 35.39
C LEU A 61 6.42 -6.91 34.22
N CYS A 62 5.76 -6.40 33.16
CA CYS A 62 6.44 -5.74 32.04
C CYS A 62 7.31 -4.58 32.51
N ARG A 63 6.78 -3.71 33.39
CA ARG A 63 7.54 -2.60 33.98
C ARG A 63 8.82 -3.08 34.68
N GLN A 64 8.70 -4.15 35.48
CA GLN A 64 9.83 -4.70 36.23
C GLN A 64 10.91 -5.27 35.31
N ASN A 65 10.50 -5.98 34.25
CA ASN A 65 11.42 -6.60 33.29
C ASN A 65 12.06 -5.59 32.33
N ALA A 66 11.32 -4.56 31.91
CA ALA A 66 11.79 -3.54 30.97
C ALA A 66 12.53 -2.37 31.65
N THR A 67 12.83 -2.47 32.94
CA THR A 67 13.49 -1.44 33.76
C THR A 67 12.86 -0.04 33.66
N MET A 68 11.58 0.06 33.30
CA MET A 68 10.85 1.33 33.17
C MET A 68 10.44 1.90 34.52
N THR A 69 10.45 3.22 34.66
CA THR A 69 9.97 3.84 35.90
C THR A 69 8.44 3.72 36.01
N LYS A 70 7.92 3.86 37.23
CA LYS A 70 6.47 3.90 37.46
C LYS A 70 5.81 5.08 36.74
N ALA A 71 6.53 6.20 36.60
CA ALA A 71 6.06 7.38 35.87
C ALA A 71 5.97 7.09 34.36
N ASP A 72 7.00 6.46 33.77
CA ASP A 72 7.02 6.12 32.35
C ASP A 72 5.85 5.20 31.98
N MET A 73 5.62 4.14 32.76
CA MET A 73 4.50 3.22 32.51
C MET A 73 3.14 3.87 32.73
N SER A 74 3.01 4.76 33.71
CA SER A 74 1.76 5.48 33.96
C SER A 74 1.42 6.40 32.79
N ALA A 75 2.43 7.10 32.25
CA ALA A 75 2.29 7.97 31.08
C ALA A 75 2.01 7.15 29.80
N PHE A 76 2.69 6.02 29.62
CA PHE A 76 2.42 5.08 28.53
C PHE A 76 0.96 4.59 28.56
N ASN A 77 0.47 4.12 29.72
CA ASN A 77 -0.92 3.69 29.89
C ASN A 77 -1.90 4.81 29.55
N ALA A 78 -1.64 6.03 30.05
CA ALA A 78 -2.51 7.18 29.82
C ALA A 78 -2.62 7.54 28.33
N ARG A 79 -1.51 7.43 27.59
CA ARG A 79 -1.44 7.80 26.18
C ARG A 79 -1.99 6.71 25.25
N TRP A 80 -1.55 5.47 25.44
CA TRP A 80 -1.70 4.41 24.44
C TRP A 80 -2.71 3.33 24.79
N ILE A 81 -3.06 3.17 26.07
CA ILE A 81 -3.99 2.12 26.52
C ILE A 81 -5.35 2.73 26.88
N GLU A 82 -5.36 3.74 27.75
CA GLU A 82 -6.57 4.44 28.18
C GLU A 82 -6.93 5.59 27.23
N GLY A 83 -5.90 6.19 26.59
CA GLY A 83 -6.04 7.28 25.64
C GLY A 83 -6.52 6.81 24.27
N CYS A 84 -7.14 7.71 23.52
CA CYS A 84 -7.56 7.45 22.15
C CYS A 84 -7.25 8.61 21.21
N GLY A 85 -7.13 8.31 19.92
CA GLY A 85 -6.79 9.26 18.87
C GLY A 85 -5.37 9.07 18.32
N CYS A 86 -5.06 9.82 17.26
CA CYS A 86 -3.75 9.80 16.61
C CYS A 86 -3.05 11.15 16.85
N PRO A 87 -1.86 11.16 17.49
CA PRO A 87 -1.06 12.37 17.61
C PRO A 87 -0.52 12.76 16.23
N ARG A 88 -0.27 14.06 16.07
CA ARG A 88 0.19 14.69 14.84
C ARG A 88 1.45 15.50 15.14
N LEU A 89 2.58 15.05 14.61
CA LEU A 89 3.86 15.72 14.79
C LEU A 89 4.11 16.60 13.58
N THR A 90 3.94 17.90 13.72
CA THR A 90 4.30 18.86 12.68
C THR A 90 5.72 19.31 12.92
N ALA A 91 6.63 18.95 12.03
CA ALA A 91 8.05 19.27 12.15
C ALA A 91 8.52 20.11 10.96
N ALA A 92 9.50 20.98 11.20
CA ALA A 92 10.20 21.75 10.19
C ALA A 92 11.65 21.93 10.63
N TYR A 93 12.57 22.11 9.71
CA TYR A 93 13.97 22.32 10.07
C TYR A 93 14.70 23.20 9.08
N THR A 94 15.65 23.99 9.57
CA THR A 94 16.49 24.84 8.72
C THR A 94 17.93 24.77 9.16
N PHE A 95 18.84 24.76 8.20
CA PHE A 95 20.27 24.75 8.47
C PHE A 95 20.78 26.19 8.63
N ARG A 96 21.43 26.46 9.76
CA ARG A 96 22.02 27.78 10.03
C ARG A 96 23.54 27.67 10.03
N LYS A 97 24.18 28.33 9.05
CA LYS A 97 25.64 28.43 8.96
C LYS A 97 26.19 29.45 9.98
N THR A 98 26.28 29.05 11.24
CA THR A 98 26.96 29.79 12.32
C THR A 98 28.31 29.15 12.66
N ARG A 99 29.06 29.72 13.61
CA ARG A 99 30.33 29.17 14.12
C ARG A 99 30.18 27.72 14.65
N ARG A 100 28.99 27.34 15.13
CA ARG A 100 28.69 26.01 15.67
C ARG A 100 27.94 25.08 14.72
N GLN A 101 27.52 25.57 13.54
CA GLN A 101 26.84 24.80 12.49
C GLN A 101 25.67 23.99 13.04
N GLU A 102 24.53 24.66 13.17
CA GLU A 102 23.38 24.10 13.88
C GLU A 102 22.23 23.86 12.89
N LEU A 103 21.62 22.68 12.99
CA LEU A 103 20.31 22.42 12.40
C LEU A 103 19.25 22.88 13.40
N LEU A 104 18.52 23.93 13.07
CA LEU A 104 17.39 24.39 13.87
C LEU A 104 16.20 23.49 13.57
N PHE A 105 15.87 22.61 14.50
CA PHE A 105 14.73 21.70 14.40
C PHE A 105 13.55 22.27 15.18
N ALA A 106 12.41 22.40 14.52
CA ALA A 106 11.15 22.86 15.08
C ALA A 106 10.16 21.70 15.11
N ILE A 107 9.61 21.36 16.26
CA ILE A 107 8.55 20.35 16.36
C ILE A 107 7.38 20.84 17.19
N LYS A 108 6.19 20.49 16.73
CA LYS A 108 4.93 20.79 17.38
C LYS A 108 4.09 19.52 17.46
N LEU A 109 3.68 19.17 18.68
CA LEU A 109 2.70 18.13 18.92
C LEU A 109 1.29 18.72 18.81
N GLU A 110 0.53 18.18 17.87
CA GLU A 110 -0.88 18.46 17.65
C GLU A 110 -1.66 17.14 17.68
N GLY A 111 -2.99 17.21 17.64
CA GLY A 111 -3.81 16.02 17.57
C GLY A 111 -5.29 16.36 17.62
N CYS A 112 -6.12 15.34 17.45
CA CYS A 112 -7.54 15.45 17.78
C CYS A 112 -7.72 15.79 19.27
N LEU A 113 -8.90 16.29 19.66
CA LEU A 113 -9.19 16.65 21.05
C LEU A 113 -8.95 15.48 22.02
N ALA A 114 -9.26 14.26 21.59
CA ALA A 114 -9.03 13.04 22.35
C ALA A 114 -7.52 12.75 22.57
N ALA A 115 -6.72 12.81 21.50
CA ALA A 115 -5.27 12.61 21.59
C ALA A 115 -4.63 13.69 22.48
N ALA A 116 -5.03 14.96 22.32
CA ALA A 116 -4.55 16.05 23.15
C ALA A 116 -4.96 15.92 24.64
N ALA A 117 -6.12 15.31 24.93
CA ALA A 117 -6.52 15.00 26.29
C ALA A 117 -5.65 13.90 26.89
N ALA A 118 -5.44 12.81 26.15
CA ALA A 118 -4.55 11.71 26.56
C ALA A 118 -3.11 12.21 26.78
N ASP A 119 -2.60 13.07 25.91
CA ASP A 119 -1.28 13.69 26.03
C ASP A 119 -1.15 14.53 27.30
N ARG A 120 -2.14 15.35 27.63
CA ARG A 120 -2.13 16.14 28.88
C ARG A 120 -2.06 15.27 30.12
N VAL A 121 -2.82 14.17 30.15
CA VAL A 121 -2.78 13.22 31.27
C VAL A 121 -1.42 12.51 31.33
N ALA A 122 -0.89 12.07 30.19
CA ALA A 122 0.43 11.47 30.11
C ALA A 122 1.54 12.44 30.59
N TRP A 123 1.45 13.72 30.23
CA TRP A 123 2.41 14.75 30.67
C TRP A 123 2.37 15.02 32.17
N SER A 124 1.17 15.02 32.77
CA SER A 124 1.02 15.16 34.22
C SER A 124 1.69 14.01 34.98
N LYS A 125 1.76 12.83 34.37
CA LYS A 125 2.36 11.61 34.94
C LYS A 125 3.87 11.54 34.67
N ASN A 126 4.33 11.98 33.50
CA ASN A 126 5.73 12.10 33.15
C ASN A 126 5.97 13.32 32.23
N PRO A 127 6.66 14.38 32.71
CA PRO A 127 6.93 15.55 31.90
C PRO A 127 8.09 15.36 30.90
N LYS A 128 8.90 14.30 31.07
CA LYS A 128 10.06 14.01 30.22
C LYS A 128 9.61 13.16 29.03
N VAL A 129 9.07 13.84 28.04
CA VAL A 129 8.55 13.20 26.82
C VAL A 129 9.32 13.74 25.63
N SER A 130 9.96 12.84 24.89
CA SER A 130 10.77 13.16 23.72
C SER A 130 10.35 12.34 22.50
N VAL A 131 10.65 12.87 21.32
CA VAL A 131 10.58 12.18 20.04
C VAL A 131 12.00 11.94 19.56
N THR A 132 12.25 10.73 19.08
CA THR A 132 13.53 10.38 18.45
C THR A 132 13.59 10.98 17.04
N VAL A 133 14.65 11.71 16.75
CA VAL A 133 14.93 12.30 15.42
C VAL A 133 16.27 11.76 14.95
N ARG A 134 16.26 11.05 13.81
CA ARG A 134 17.46 10.49 13.20
C ARG A 134 17.97 11.42 12.12
N ILE A 135 19.23 11.83 12.22
CA ILE A 135 19.87 12.73 11.26
C ILE A 135 20.99 11.97 10.56
N GLN A 136 20.99 12.04 9.23
CA GLN A 136 22.12 11.57 8.44
C GLN A 136 22.95 12.76 7.99
N GLU A 137 24.17 12.86 8.48
CA GLU A 137 25.16 13.80 7.98
C GLU A 137 25.95 13.18 6.79
N ASN A 138 26.56 14.01 5.96
CA ASN A 138 27.46 13.53 4.91
C ASN A 138 28.69 12.86 5.56
N ASP A 139 29.13 11.73 5.03
CA ASP A 139 30.34 11.01 5.47
C ASP A 139 30.33 10.44 6.92
N LEU A 140 29.22 10.55 7.65
CA LEU A 140 29.03 9.95 8.98
C LEU A 140 27.88 8.93 8.97
N PRO A 141 27.84 7.97 9.90
CA PRO A 141 26.65 7.14 10.10
C PRO A 141 25.47 7.97 10.64
N PRO A 142 24.22 7.50 10.50
CA PRO A 142 23.05 8.19 11.05
C PRO A 142 23.15 8.32 12.58
N SER A 143 22.78 9.48 13.12
CA SER A 143 22.77 9.79 14.55
C SER A 143 21.36 10.03 15.08
N ASP A 144 21.06 9.46 16.25
CA ASP A 144 19.76 9.62 16.92
C ASP A 144 19.82 10.73 17.97
N HIS A 145 18.87 11.66 17.87
CA HIS A 145 18.73 12.80 18.78
C HIS A 145 17.36 12.74 19.46
N ALA A 146 17.34 12.76 20.79
CA ALA A 146 16.11 12.87 21.56
C ALA A 146 15.65 14.33 21.63
N VAL A 147 14.58 14.66 20.93
CA VAL A 147 13.98 16.00 20.92
C VAL A 147 12.83 16.05 21.90
N SER A 148 13.03 16.74 23.02
CA SER A 148 11.99 17.01 24.00
C SER A 148 10.81 17.74 23.39
N LEU A 149 9.59 17.26 23.65
CA LEU A 149 8.36 17.94 23.29
C LEU A 149 7.92 18.89 24.41
N SER A 150 7.27 20.00 24.06
CA SER A 150 6.71 20.91 25.06
C SER A 150 5.31 20.45 25.46
N ALA A 151 5.09 20.51 26.77
CA ALA A 151 3.86 20.09 27.43
C ALA A 151 2.67 21.03 27.19
N HIS A 152 2.90 22.30 26.82
CA HIS A 152 1.98 23.35 27.27
C HIS A 152 1.49 24.42 26.28
N ASP A 153 1.78 24.44 24.98
CA ASP A 153 1.24 25.59 24.22
C ASP A 153 1.00 25.48 22.71
N ARG A 154 0.94 24.28 22.11
CA ARG A 154 0.90 24.16 20.63
C ARG A 154 1.98 25.05 19.95
N ALA A 155 3.03 25.42 20.68
CA ALA A 155 4.11 26.25 20.20
C ALA A 155 5.18 25.31 19.64
N TYR A 156 5.86 25.75 18.59
CA TYR A 156 7.00 25.02 18.08
C TYR A 156 8.10 25.01 19.13
N VAL A 157 8.59 23.83 19.48
CA VAL A 157 9.83 23.68 20.24
C VAL A 157 10.97 23.80 19.26
N LEU A 158 11.73 24.89 19.38
CA LEU A 158 12.95 25.11 18.62
C LEU A 158 14.13 24.50 19.37
N MET A 159 14.83 23.56 18.72
CA MET A 159 15.99 22.89 19.27
C MET A 159 17.16 22.99 18.28
N PRO A 160 18.30 23.59 18.68
CA PRO A 160 19.51 23.54 17.89
C PRO A 160 20.15 22.16 18.04
N LEU A 161 20.18 21.40 16.94
CA LEU A 161 20.90 20.14 16.85
C LEU A 161 22.30 20.43 16.30
N GLN A 162 23.33 20.07 17.07
CA GLN A 162 24.72 20.31 16.71
C GLN A 162 25.14 19.30 15.64
N LEU A 163 25.71 19.80 14.56
CA LEU A 163 26.24 18.99 13.48
C LEU A 163 27.74 18.75 13.69
N VAL A 164 28.19 17.54 13.43
CA VAL A 164 29.59 17.16 13.59
C VAL A 164 30.40 17.50 12.34
N THR A 165 29.76 17.44 11.18
CA THR A 165 30.39 17.64 9.87
C THR A 165 30.52 19.11 9.52
N LYS A 166 31.74 19.48 9.09
CA LYS A 166 32.01 20.85 8.62
C LYS A 166 31.54 20.99 7.17
N PRO A 167 30.70 21.99 6.83
CA PRO A 167 30.35 22.30 5.45
C PRO A 167 31.62 22.69 4.70
N LYS A 168 31.69 22.29 3.44
CA LYS A 168 32.84 22.62 2.58
C LYS A 168 32.88 24.13 2.32
N ASP A 169 34.08 24.68 2.18
CA ASP A 169 34.28 26.10 1.89
C ASP A 169 33.81 26.42 0.47
N ARG A 170 33.20 27.61 0.26
CA ARG A 170 32.69 28.05 -1.06
C ARG A 170 33.71 27.88 -2.21
N ARG A 171 35.01 28.09 -1.94
CA ARG A 171 36.08 27.88 -2.93
C ARG A 171 36.28 26.41 -3.29
N THR A 172 36.20 25.51 -2.30
CA THR A 172 36.27 24.06 -2.53
C THR A 172 35.04 23.56 -3.27
N ILE A 173 33.86 24.14 -2.98
CA ILE A 173 32.62 23.89 -3.71
C ILE A 173 32.76 24.31 -5.17
N ALA A 174 33.22 25.54 -5.44
CA ALA A 174 33.43 26.03 -6.81
C ALA A 174 34.43 25.17 -7.60
N ARG A 175 35.56 24.78 -6.99
CA ARG A 175 36.56 23.91 -7.63
C ARG A 175 36.00 22.51 -7.95
N GLN A 176 35.15 21.97 -7.07
CA GLN A 176 34.51 20.67 -7.30
C GLN A 176 33.38 20.76 -8.33
N GLN A 177 32.64 21.88 -8.36
CA GLN A 177 31.68 22.19 -9.43
C GLN A 177 32.36 22.23 -10.79
N GLU A 178 33.46 22.96 -10.93
CA GLU A 178 34.24 23.01 -12.17
C GLU A 178 34.75 21.63 -12.58
N ALA A 179 35.19 20.81 -11.62
CA ALA A 179 35.62 19.44 -11.88
C ALA A 179 34.46 18.53 -12.32
N ALA A 180 33.27 18.66 -11.73
CA ALA A 180 32.07 17.93 -12.12
C ALA A 180 31.60 18.34 -13.53
N MET A 181 31.52 19.65 -13.81
CA MET A 181 31.21 20.19 -15.13
C MET A 181 32.23 19.72 -16.19
N ARG A 182 33.51 19.63 -15.83
CA ARG A 182 34.56 19.12 -16.73
C ARG A 182 34.40 17.62 -17.01
N ARG A 183 34.07 16.80 -15.99
CA ARG A 183 33.75 15.38 -16.17
C ARG A 183 32.53 15.20 -17.07
N GLN A 184 31.51 16.05 -16.91
CA GLN A 184 30.32 16.03 -17.75
C GLN A 184 30.64 16.36 -19.21
N LYS A 185 31.40 17.43 -19.46
CA LYS A 185 31.85 17.78 -20.82
C LYS A 185 32.65 16.63 -21.46
N GLN A 186 33.55 16.02 -20.71
CA GLN A 186 34.32 14.85 -21.18
C GLN A 186 33.45 13.62 -21.46
N ALA A 187 32.40 13.40 -20.67
CA ALA A 187 31.45 12.31 -20.92
C ALA A 187 30.61 12.55 -22.17
N MET A 188 30.18 13.81 -22.39
CA MET A 188 29.44 14.24 -23.58
C MET A 188 30.31 14.12 -24.84
N GLU A 189 31.59 14.52 -24.77
CA GLU A 189 32.57 14.37 -25.85
C GLU A 189 32.90 12.90 -26.16
N ALA A 190 32.85 12.02 -25.15
CA ALA A 190 33.11 10.58 -25.30
C ALA A 190 31.91 9.79 -25.85
N GLY A 191 30.81 10.44 -26.23
CA GLY A 191 29.64 9.79 -26.84
C GLY A 191 28.92 8.79 -25.94
N LYS A 192 29.17 8.81 -24.62
CA LYS A 192 28.36 8.06 -23.66
C LYS A 192 27.07 8.83 -23.46
N GLU A 193 25.93 8.17 -23.68
CA GLU A 193 24.60 8.71 -23.40
C GLU A 193 24.63 9.31 -21.99
N ASN A 194 24.48 10.63 -21.92
CA ASN A 194 24.47 11.35 -20.66
C ASN A 194 23.11 11.02 -20.02
N PRO A 195 23.03 10.22 -18.93
CA PRO A 195 21.74 10.09 -18.27
C PRO A 195 21.37 11.48 -17.78
N ASP A 196 20.18 11.98 -18.17
CA ASP A 196 19.58 13.24 -17.72
C ASP A 196 19.59 13.39 -16.17
N ASN A 197 19.84 12.29 -15.46
CA ASN A 197 20.08 12.22 -14.02
C ASN A 197 21.37 12.92 -13.53
N LEU A 198 22.38 13.13 -14.37
CA LEU A 198 23.65 13.74 -13.94
C LEU A 198 23.53 15.24 -13.66
N ASP A 199 22.69 15.97 -14.38
CA ASP A 199 22.46 17.40 -14.13
C ASP A 199 21.67 17.63 -12.84
N ALA A 200 20.65 16.80 -12.60
CA ALA A 200 19.90 16.81 -11.35
C ALA A 200 20.76 16.31 -10.16
N MET A 201 21.60 15.29 -10.36
CA MET A 201 22.56 14.84 -9.36
C MET A 201 23.62 15.90 -9.07
N ALA A 202 24.16 16.59 -10.07
CA ALA A 202 25.15 17.63 -9.89
C ALA A 202 24.55 18.87 -9.20
N ALA A 203 23.33 19.29 -9.54
CA ALA A 203 22.64 20.36 -8.84
C ALA A 203 22.26 19.97 -7.39
N ALA A 204 21.86 18.71 -7.16
CA ALA A 204 21.63 18.17 -5.82
C ALA A 204 22.93 18.04 -5.01
N GLU A 205 24.04 17.66 -5.65
CA GLU A 205 25.39 17.64 -5.07
C GLU A 205 25.83 19.06 -4.70
N VAL A 206 25.47 20.07 -5.51
CA VAL A 206 25.68 21.49 -5.19
C VAL A 206 24.92 21.96 -3.95
N LEU A 207 23.64 21.57 -3.81
CA LEU A 207 22.87 21.85 -2.59
C LEU A 207 23.39 21.05 -1.37
N GLN A 208 23.90 19.83 -1.57
CA GLN A 208 24.58 19.04 -0.54
C GLN A 208 25.87 19.70 -0.03
N TRP A 209 26.51 20.56 -0.82
CA TRP A 209 27.70 21.26 -0.38
C TRP A 209 27.41 22.44 0.56
N GLU A 210 26.20 23.00 0.51
CA GLU A 210 25.80 24.11 1.38
C GLU A 210 25.22 23.64 2.73
N CYS A 211 24.53 22.50 2.75
CA CYS A 211 24.01 21.86 3.95
C CYS A 211 24.66 20.49 4.16
N PRO A 212 25.39 20.25 5.26
CA PRO A 212 26.08 18.98 5.46
C PRO A 212 25.14 17.83 5.89
N VAL A 213 23.85 18.13 6.10
CA VAL A 213 22.80 17.13 6.41
C VAL A 213 22.24 16.55 5.10
N SER A 214 22.28 15.22 5.00
CA SER A 214 21.69 14.45 3.91
C SER A 214 20.17 14.33 4.03
N TRP A 215 19.68 13.84 5.17
CA TRP A 215 18.26 13.66 5.44
C TRP A 215 17.98 13.66 6.94
N VAL A 216 16.72 13.89 7.31
CA VAL A 216 16.24 13.92 8.70
C VAL A 216 14.96 13.11 8.77
N ARG A 217 14.89 12.17 9.71
CA ARG A 217 13.71 11.35 10.00
C ARG A 217 13.17 11.67 11.39
N VAL A 218 11.86 11.82 11.47
CA VAL A 218 11.13 12.03 12.73
C VAL A 218 10.44 10.72 13.08
N ASP A 219 10.63 10.24 14.31
CA ASP A 219 10.07 9.00 14.81
C ASP A 219 10.40 7.76 13.94
N PRO A 220 11.70 7.44 13.74
CA PRO A 220 12.10 6.34 12.85
C PRO A 220 11.57 4.97 13.29
N GLU A 221 11.44 4.74 14.60
CA GLU A 221 10.98 3.47 15.18
C GLU A 221 9.46 3.41 15.38
N GLY A 222 8.72 4.49 15.06
CA GLY A 222 7.26 4.54 15.18
C GLY A 222 6.74 4.52 16.62
N GLU A 223 7.53 4.99 17.58
CA GLU A 223 7.20 4.98 19.02
C GLU A 223 5.95 5.81 19.34
N TRP A 224 5.69 6.82 18.51
CA TRP A 224 4.60 7.76 18.69
C TRP A 224 3.34 7.43 17.90
N LEU A 225 3.35 6.39 17.05
CA LEU A 225 2.19 6.03 16.20
C LEU A 225 1.53 7.27 15.56
N ALA A 226 2.36 8.26 15.21
CA ALA A 226 1.92 9.61 14.93
C ALA A 226 1.82 9.85 13.42
N LYS A 227 0.93 10.76 13.04
CA LYS A 227 0.99 11.36 11.72
C LYS A 227 2.08 12.44 11.71
N VAL A 228 3.25 12.10 11.17
CA VAL A 228 4.32 13.08 10.92
C VAL A 228 3.96 13.92 9.70
N ILE A 229 3.93 15.25 9.87
CA ILE A 229 3.68 16.23 8.82
C ILE A 229 4.91 17.12 8.68
N LEU A 230 5.49 17.11 7.48
CA LEU A 230 6.43 18.15 7.08
C LEU A 230 5.72 19.11 6.12
N PRO A 231 5.90 20.44 6.27
CA PRO A 231 5.33 21.41 5.35
C PRO A 231 5.87 21.18 3.93
N SER A 232 4.99 20.79 3.00
CA SER A 232 5.36 20.60 1.61
C SER A 232 5.91 21.89 0.99
N ALA A 233 5.49 23.08 1.43
CA ALA A 233 6.00 24.35 0.91
C ALA A 233 7.46 24.67 1.33
N GLN A 234 8.05 23.91 2.26
CA GLN A 234 9.39 24.21 2.76
C GLN A 234 10.47 23.99 1.68
N GLN A 235 11.24 25.04 1.37
CA GLN A 235 12.33 24.98 0.40
C GLN A 235 13.50 24.13 0.92
N GLY A 236 14.14 23.37 0.03
CA GLY A 236 15.31 22.53 0.32
C GLY A 236 14.98 21.16 0.93
N LEU A 237 13.77 20.97 1.46
CA LEU A 237 13.33 19.70 2.05
C LEU A 237 13.23 18.57 1.02
N GLU A 238 12.78 18.90 -0.19
CA GLU A 238 12.60 17.93 -1.28
C GLU A 238 13.88 17.16 -1.61
N GLY A 239 15.03 17.84 -1.71
CA GLY A 239 16.31 17.18 -2.01
C GLY A 239 16.72 16.19 -0.92
N MET A 240 16.44 16.51 0.34
CA MET A 240 16.73 15.63 1.48
C MET A 240 15.83 14.39 1.46
N ILE A 241 14.53 14.57 1.20
CA ILE A 241 13.59 13.44 1.12
C ILE A 241 13.87 12.56 -0.09
N THR A 242 14.25 13.14 -1.23
CA THR A 242 14.72 12.37 -2.39
C THR A 242 15.98 11.56 -2.06
N LYS A 243 16.94 12.14 -1.32
CA LYS A 243 18.14 11.41 -0.89
C LYS A 243 17.81 10.29 0.09
N GLN A 244 16.87 10.50 1.01
CA GLN A 244 16.34 9.46 1.89
C GLN A 244 15.74 8.30 1.07
N LEU A 245 14.89 8.62 0.08
CA LEU A 245 14.26 7.61 -0.77
C LEU A 245 15.29 6.74 -1.52
N MET A 246 16.35 7.36 -2.05
CA MET A 246 17.30 6.71 -2.97
C MET A 246 18.54 6.11 -2.33
N SER A 247 19.01 6.67 -1.21
CA SER A 247 20.35 6.41 -0.68
C SER A 247 20.38 5.95 0.78
N GLU A 248 19.24 5.87 1.47
CA GLU A 248 19.19 5.35 2.83
C GLU A 248 19.64 3.89 2.89
N ARG A 249 20.60 3.59 3.78
CA ARG A 249 21.12 2.25 4.03
C ARG A 249 21.21 1.97 5.54
N PRO A 250 20.69 0.82 6.02
CA PRO A 250 19.92 -0.18 5.28
C PRO A 250 18.63 0.42 4.71
N ALA A 251 18.16 -0.10 3.57
CA ALA A 251 16.95 0.40 2.95
C ALA A 251 15.77 0.10 3.87
N ASP A 252 15.10 1.16 4.35
CA ASP A 252 13.91 1.05 5.19
C ASP A 252 12.65 1.34 4.34
N PRO A 253 11.83 0.32 4.03
CA PRO A 253 10.61 0.50 3.25
C PRO A 253 9.62 1.48 3.89
N ALA A 254 9.56 1.58 5.22
CA ALA A 254 8.66 2.52 5.90
C ALA A 254 9.08 3.97 5.63
N ALA A 255 10.39 4.23 5.69
CA ALA A 255 10.98 5.52 5.36
C ALA A 255 10.73 5.90 3.89
N GLN A 256 10.93 4.96 2.97
CA GLN A 256 10.72 5.15 1.55
C GLN A 256 9.25 5.42 1.21
N MET A 257 8.32 4.69 1.84
CA MET A 257 6.88 4.91 1.68
C MET A 257 6.46 6.31 2.16
N TRP A 258 7.01 6.76 3.29
CA TRP A 258 6.76 8.10 3.79
C TRP A 258 7.35 9.18 2.86
N ALA A 259 8.56 8.95 2.33
CA ALA A 259 9.19 9.82 1.34
C ALA A 259 8.36 9.93 0.04
N ILE A 260 7.83 8.82 -0.47
CA ILE A 260 6.93 8.80 -1.64
C ILE A 260 5.70 9.66 -1.39
N ARG A 261 5.07 9.54 -0.22
CA ARG A 261 3.91 10.36 0.14
C ARG A 261 4.25 11.85 0.12
N PHE A 262 5.37 12.24 0.75
CA PHE A 262 5.81 13.63 0.75
C PHE A 262 6.10 14.15 -0.66
N LEU A 263 6.81 13.36 -1.48
CA LEU A 263 7.13 13.72 -2.87
C LEU A 263 5.87 13.83 -3.74
N ARG A 264 4.83 13.02 -3.48
CA ARG A 264 3.53 13.17 -4.13
C ARG A 264 2.91 14.52 -3.81
N GLU A 265 2.83 14.89 -2.53
CA GLU A 265 2.31 16.19 -2.08
C GLU A 265 3.16 17.34 -2.65
N ARG A 266 4.48 17.18 -2.78
CA ARG A 266 5.37 18.16 -3.44
C ARG A 266 5.13 18.29 -4.95
N ALA A 267 4.90 17.18 -5.62
CA ALA A 267 4.59 17.16 -7.04
C ALA A 267 3.24 17.82 -7.31
N GLU A 268 2.21 17.54 -6.49
CA GLU A 268 0.92 18.24 -6.52
C GLU A 268 1.10 19.77 -6.35
N ASN A 269 2.03 20.21 -5.49
CA ASN A 269 2.40 21.63 -5.33
C ASN A 269 3.31 22.19 -6.46
N GLY A 270 3.46 21.48 -7.57
CA GLY A 270 4.12 21.97 -8.78
C GLY A 270 5.58 21.56 -8.98
N SER A 271 6.17 20.70 -8.13
CA SER A 271 7.56 20.28 -8.31
C SER A 271 7.74 19.22 -9.40
N THR A 272 8.56 19.52 -10.42
CA THR A 272 8.99 18.55 -11.45
C THR A 272 10.08 17.61 -10.96
N SER A 273 10.96 18.08 -10.07
CA SER A 273 12.03 17.26 -9.47
C SER A 273 11.45 16.11 -8.64
N ALA A 274 10.36 16.35 -7.92
CA ALA A 274 9.64 15.31 -7.18
C ALA A 274 9.06 14.22 -8.11
N VAL A 275 8.54 14.60 -9.29
CA VAL A 275 8.05 13.66 -10.31
C VAL A 275 9.19 12.78 -10.83
N ASN A 276 10.36 13.36 -11.11
CA ASN A 276 11.54 12.60 -11.54
C ASN A 276 12.05 11.64 -10.46
N ALA A 277 12.05 12.05 -9.18
CA ALA A 277 12.41 11.18 -8.08
C ALA A 277 11.45 9.98 -7.94
N LEU A 278 10.14 10.21 -8.09
CA LEU A 278 9.15 9.13 -8.10
C LEU A 278 9.35 8.16 -9.27
N LEU A 279 9.66 8.69 -10.47
CA LEU A 279 9.96 7.88 -11.65
C LEU A 279 11.19 6.98 -11.43
N GLN A 280 12.31 7.56 -10.98
CA GLN A 280 13.54 6.82 -10.70
C GLN A 280 13.29 5.69 -9.69
N CYS A 281 12.49 5.95 -8.65
CA CYS A 281 12.15 4.96 -7.63
C CYS A 281 11.28 3.82 -8.20
N ALA A 282 10.30 4.13 -9.05
CA ALA A 282 9.47 3.12 -9.68
C ALA A 282 10.28 2.19 -10.62
N GLU A 283 11.28 2.75 -11.30
CA GLU A 283 12.11 2.03 -12.26
C GLU A 283 13.26 1.24 -11.63
N ASP A 284 13.74 1.62 -10.43
CA ASP A 284 14.88 0.97 -9.80
C ASP A 284 14.58 -0.49 -9.42
N PRO A 285 15.26 -1.49 -10.03
CA PRO A 285 15.04 -2.89 -9.72
C PRO A 285 15.52 -3.30 -8.32
N LYS A 286 16.38 -2.50 -7.67
CA LYS A 286 16.92 -2.79 -6.34
C LYS A 286 15.97 -2.40 -5.20
N THR A 287 15.02 -1.52 -5.48
CA THR A 287 14.05 -1.06 -4.51
C THR A 287 12.96 -2.11 -4.27
N PHE A 288 12.45 -2.19 -3.04
CA PHE A 288 11.41 -3.14 -2.65
C PHE A 288 10.14 -2.99 -3.51
N CYS A 289 9.54 -4.10 -3.93
CA CYS A 289 8.44 -4.12 -4.92
C CYS A 289 7.23 -3.24 -4.53
N ARG A 290 6.83 -3.22 -3.25
CA ARG A 290 5.70 -2.37 -2.79
C ARG A 290 6.04 -0.89 -2.78
N VAL A 291 7.30 -0.53 -2.52
CA VAL A 291 7.78 0.86 -2.60
C VAL A 291 7.73 1.32 -4.06
N ARG A 292 8.20 0.48 -4.99
CA ARG A 292 8.11 0.76 -6.43
C ARG A 292 6.68 0.89 -6.92
N ALA A 293 5.79 -0.01 -6.50
CA ALA A 293 4.37 0.05 -6.82
C ALA A 293 3.71 1.34 -6.28
N ALA A 294 4.04 1.74 -5.04
CA ALA A 294 3.58 2.97 -4.45
C ALA A 294 4.10 4.22 -5.17
N ALA A 295 5.37 4.22 -5.59
CA ALA A 295 5.96 5.29 -6.39
C ALA A 295 5.26 5.43 -7.75
N ALA A 296 4.96 4.32 -8.42
CA ALA A 296 4.19 4.31 -9.66
C ALA A 296 2.77 4.88 -9.47
N MET A 297 2.07 4.46 -8.41
CA MET A 297 0.74 5.00 -8.08
C MET A 297 0.79 6.50 -7.75
N ALA A 298 1.80 6.94 -7.00
CA ALA A 298 2.02 8.36 -6.72
C ALA A 298 2.26 9.15 -8.02
N LEU A 299 3.08 8.63 -8.94
CA LEU A 299 3.35 9.24 -10.23
C LEU A 299 2.07 9.40 -11.07
N GLY A 300 1.22 8.37 -11.12
CA GLY A 300 -0.08 8.43 -11.80
C GLY A 300 -1.05 9.43 -11.18
N ALA A 301 -1.06 9.56 -9.84
CA ALA A 301 -1.87 10.56 -9.15
C ALA A 301 -1.41 12.00 -9.43
N CYS A 302 -0.10 12.20 -9.62
CA CYS A 302 0.48 13.50 -9.95
C CYS A 302 0.19 13.96 -11.39
N ALA A 303 -0.30 13.09 -12.27
CA ALA A 303 -0.71 13.40 -13.63
C ALA A 303 -2.11 14.04 -13.65
N CYS A 304 -2.21 15.18 -12.97
CA CYS A 304 -3.40 16.01 -12.81
C CYS A 304 -3.11 17.42 -13.37
N ASP A 305 -4.11 18.19 -13.81
CA ASP A 305 -4.01 19.64 -14.08
C ASP A 305 -3.44 20.10 -15.44
N GLY A 306 -3.15 19.20 -16.38
CA GLY A 306 -2.75 19.57 -17.76
C GLY A 306 -1.43 20.36 -17.91
N THR A 307 -0.69 20.55 -16.82
CA THR A 307 0.60 21.25 -16.80
C THR A 307 1.73 20.44 -17.48
N GLN A 308 2.86 21.08 -17.82
CA GLN A 308 4.03 20.34 -18.34
C GLN A 308 4.51 19.23 -17.39
N ARG A 309 4.46 19.48 -16.07
CA ARG A 309 4.74 18.48 -15.02
C ARG A 309 3.78 17.30 -15.09
N SER A 310 2.50 17.58 -15.27
CA SER A 310 1.44 16.57 -15.40
C SER A 310 1.65 15.68 -16.62
N ASN A 311 1.97 16.29 -17.76
CA ASN A 311 2.29 15.59 -19.00
C ASN A 311 3.56 14.72 -18.86
N LEU A 312 4.57 15.21 -18.11
CA LEU A 312 5.74 14.41 -17.76
C LEU A 312 5.35 13.19 -16.92
N ALA A 313 4.53 13.37 -15.87
CA ALA A 313 4.07 12.27 -15.03
C ALA A 313 3.26 11.23 -15.84
N LEU A 314 2.31 11.69 -16.66
CA LEU A 314 1.50 10.84 -17.54
C LEU A 314 2.37 10.03 -18.50
N SER A 315 3.22 10.72 -19.28
CA SER A 315 4.10 10.07 -20.26
C SER A 315 5.09 9.11 -19.60
N SER A 316 5.52 9.40 -18.37
CA SER A 316 6.39 8.52 -17.60
C SER A 316 5.68 7.24 -17.17
N VAL A 317 4.43 7.32 -16.68
CA VAL A 317 3.63 6.13 -16.32
C VAL A 317 3.35 5.27 -17.55
N THR A 318 2.85 5.87 -18.64
CA THR A 318 2.49 5.12 -19.85
C THR A 318 3.72 4.49 -20.51
N ARG A 319 4.85 5.21 -20.54
CA ARG A 319 6.13 4.68 -21.04
C ARG A 319 6.65 3.53 -20.18
N THR A 320 6.62 3.68 -18.85
CA THR A 320 7.08 2.64 -17.91
C THR A 320 6.23 1.38 -18.05
N TYR A 321 4.91 1.54 -18.13
CA TYR A 321 3.99 0.43 -18.37
C TYR A 321 4.28 -0.27 -19.70
N ARG A 322 4.37 0.47 -20.81
CA ARG A 322 4.65 -0.13 -22.13
C ARG A 322 5.98 -0.87 -22.17
N ARG A 323 7.06 -0.27 -21.64
CA ARG A 323 8.38 -0.91 -21.61
C ARG A 323 8.37 -2.23 -20.86
N ARG A 324 7.62 -2.29 -19.76
CA ARG A 324 7.57 -3.45 -18.87
C ARG A 324 6.58 -4.52 -19.37
N ARG A 325 5.35 -4.11 -19.69
CA ARG A 325 4.23 -5.01 -19.97
C ARG A 325 3.89 -5.17 -21.44
N CYS A 326 4.27 -4.27 -22.35
CA CYS A 326 3.96 -4.43 -23.77
C CYS A 326 5.14 -5.03 -24.54
N ASP A 327 4.86 -5.92 -25.48
CA ASP A 327 5.83 -6.39 -26.48
C ASP A 327 6.12 -5.25 -27.48
N PRO A 328 7.38 -4.82 -27.67
CA PRO A 328 7.74 -3.76 -28.62
C PRO A 328 7.27 -4.01 -30.05
N ARG A 329 7.13 -5.28 -30.46
CA ARG A 329 6.78 -5.62 -31.85
C ARG A 329 5.28 -5.60 -32.10
N THR A 330 4.49 -6.06 -31.14
CA THR A 330 3.03 -6.21 -31.29
C THR A 330 2.26 -5.08 -30.61
N GLY A 331 2.89 -4.33 -29.71
CA GLY A 331 2.25 -3.33 -28.85
C GLY A 331 1.30 -3.93 -27.81
N ARG A 332 1.09 -5.25 -27.81
CA ARG A 332 0.15 -5.94 -26.93
C ARG A 332 0.79 -6.26 -25.58
N PRO A 333 -0.03 -6.39 -24.52
CA PRO A 333 0.44 -6.90 -23.23
C PRO A 333 1.09 -8.28 -23.40
N LYS A 334 2.26 -8.46 -22.79
CA LYS A 334 2.96 -9.73 -22.65
C LYS A 334 2.18 -10.63 -21.67
N PRO A 335 2.30 -11.96 -21.77
CA PRO A 335 1.85 -12.85 -20.71
C PRO A 335 2.42 -12.44 -19.34
N THR A 336 1.67 -12.70 -18.28
CA THR A 336 2.05 -12.30 -16.92
C THR A 336 2.82 -13.41 -16.25
N ASP A 337 4.14 -13.30 -16.15
CA ASP A 337 4.94 -14.24 -15.37
C ASP A 337 4.61 -14.09 -13.87
N LEU A 338 3.82 -15.02 -13.33
CA LEU A 338 3.40 -15.02 -11.93
C LEU A 338 4.38 -15.76 -11.02
N ALA A 339 5.45 -16.36 -11.56
CA ALA A 339 6.51 -16.95 -10.74
C ALA A 339 7.32 -15.86 -10.01
N ASP A 340 7.47 -14.68 -10.62
CA ASP A 340 8.04 -13.49 -9.97
C ASP A 340 6.93 -12.62 -9.33
N PHE A 341 6.53 -12.97 -8.10
CA PHE A 341 5.58 -12.20 -7.33
C PHE A 341 5.99 -10.74 -7.10
N ALA A 342 7.29 -10.45 -7.01
CA ALA A 342 7.76 -9.08 -6.82
C ALA A 342 7.51 -8.25 -8.10
N ALA A 343 7.69 -8.85 -9.27
CA ALA A 343 7.35 -8.23 -10.54
C ALA A 343 5.85 -8.01 -10.69
N ALA A 344 5.03 -9.00 -10.34
CA ALA A 344 3.57 -8.92 -10.41
C ALA A 344 3.00 -7.79 -9.53
N ILE A 345 3.51 -7.60 -8.31
CA ILE A 345 3.10 -6.50 -7.41
C ILE A 345 3.38 -5.12 -8.04
N VAL A 346 4.53 -4.98 -8.72
CA VAL A 346 4.86 -3.72 -9.42
C VAL A 346 3.93 -3.49 -10.61
N ASP A 347 3.56 -4.56 -11.32
CA ASP A 347 2.65 -4.50 -12.45
C ASP A 347 1.23 -4.09 -12.01
N GLU A 348 0.74 -4.61 -10.89
CA GLU A 348 -0.51 -4.15 -10.27
C GLU A 348 -0.46 -2.67 -9.88
N GLY A 349 0.67 -2.21 -9.35
CA GLY A 349 0.90 -0.80 -9.05
C GLY A 349 0.85 0.09 -10.29
N LEU A 350 1.46 -0.34 -11.39
CA LEU A 350 1.44 0.37 -12.68
C LEU A 350 0.05 0.37 -13.33
N VAL A 351 -0.67 -0.75 -13.28
CA VAL A 351 -2.06 -0.83 -13.76
C VAL A 351 -2.96 0.11 -12.95
N THR A 352 -2.79 0.15 -11.63
CA THR A 352 -3.49 1.12 -10.78
C THR A 352 -3.13 2.55 -11.18
N ALA A 353 -1.85 2.83 -11.43
CA ALA A 353 -1.36 4.14 -11.83
C ALA A 353 -1.97 4.63 -13.14
N LEU A 354 -2.28 3.76 -14.11
CA LEU A 354 -2.95 4.15 -15.36
C LEU A 354 -4.39 4.66 -15.14
N GLY A 355 -5.07 4.26 -14.07
CA GLY A 355 -6.44 4.70 -13.76
C GLY A 355 -6.53 6.04 -13.02
N LEU A 356 -5.39 6.58 -12.57
CA LEU A 356 -5.32 7.79 -11.73
C LEU A 356 -5.23 9.12 -12.51
N PRO A 357 -4.54 9.22 -13.66
CA PRO A 357 -4.39 10.48 -14.39
C PRO A 357 -5.72 11.15 -14.72
N ARG A 358 -5.70 12.48 -14.67
CA ARG A 358 -6.83 13.34 -14.98
C ARG A 358 -6.35 14.54 -15.79
N ALA A 359 -6.97 14.76 -16.94
CA ALA A 359 -6.67 15.88 -17.82
C ALA A 359 -7.94 16.71 -18.03
N PRO A 360 -7.79 18.04 -18.23
CA PRO A 360 -8.90 18.85 -18.71
C PRO A 360 -9.30 18.36 -20.12
N PRO A 361 -10.60 18.40 -20.46
CA PRO A 361 -11.05 18.07 -21.81
C PRO A 361 -10.45 19.05 -22.84
N GLU A 362 -10.01 18.53 -24.00
CA GLU A 362 -9.34 19.30 -25.07
C GLU A 362 -10.17 20.48 -25.59
N SER A 363 -11.49 20.49 -25.37
CA SER A 363 -12.43 21.49 -25.91
C SER A 363 -12.74 22.68 -24.99
N THR A 364 -12.19 22.74 -23.77
CA THR A 364 -12.65 23.74 -22.78
C THR A 364 -11.58 24.80 -22.53
N SER A 365 -11.45 25.73 -23.48
CA SER A 365 -10.87 27.04 -23.21
C SER A 365 -11.90 27.88 -22.44
N GLY A 366 -11.90 27.81 -21.11
CA GLY A 366 -12.51 28.86 -20.28
C GLY A 366 -13.76 28.54 -19.46
N TRP A 367 -13.95 27.30 -18.99
CA TRP A 367 -14.94 27.04 -17.93
C TRP A 367 -14.29 26.38 -16.71
N GLU A 368 -14.63 26.97 -15.56
CA GLU A 368 -14.03 26.88 -14.23
C GLU A 368 -13.88 25.47 -13.69
N ASP A 369 -12.71 25.19 -13.08
CA ASP A 369 -12.39 24.45 -11.84
C ASP A 369 -13.43 23.50 -11.21
N ALA A 370 -14.21 22.79 -12.01
CA ALA A 370 -15.00 21.66 -11.55
C ALA A 370 -14.16 20.40 -11.75
N ASP A 371 -13.59 19.86 -10.66
CA ASP A 371 -12.91 18.55 -10.62
C ASP A 371 -13.74 17.42 -11.26
N ASP A 372 -15.07 17.59 -11.33
CA ASP A 372 -16.00 16.65 -11.98
C ASP A 372 -15.96 16.65 -13.51
N ALA A 373 -15.40 17.67 -14.15
CA ALA A 373 -15.23 17.73 -15.61
C ALA A 373 -13.95 17.04 -16.10
N TRP A 374 -13.06 16.61 -15.20
CA TRP A 374 -11.77 16.08 -15.59
C TRP A 374 -11.86 14.64 -16.06
N ILE A 375 -11.26 14.39 -17.22
CA ILE A 375 -11.33 13.12 -17.94
C ILE A 375 -10.04 12.34 -17.77
N THR A 376 -10.14 11.01 -17.79
CA THR A 376 -8.97 10.14 -17.92
C THR A 376 -8.49 10.17 -19.37
N PRO A 377 -7.18 10.39 -19.61
CA PRO A 377 -6.61 10.34 -20.95
C PRO A 377 -6.99 9.06 -21.70
N THR A 378 -7.38 9.19 -22.97
CA THR A 378 -7.82 8.07 -23.82
C THR A 378 -6.77 6.97 -23.90
N GLU A 379 -5.50 7.35 -24.04
CA GLU A 379 -4.35 6.45 -24.04
C GLU A 379 -4.32 5.52 -22.81
N CYS A 380 -4.60 6.05 -21.62
CA CYS A 380 -4.64 5.24 -20.39
C CYS A 380 -5.82 4.26 -20.40
N VAL A 381 -6.98 4.69 -20.90
CA VAL A 381 -8.16 3.82 -21.02
C VAL A 381 -7.89 2.68 -22.00
N ASP A 382 -7.29 2.98 -23.14
CA ASP A 382 -6.96 1.97 -24.15
C ASP A 382 -5.94 0.95 -23.61
N LEU A 383 -4.88 1.42 -22.94
CA LEU A 383 -3.91 0.53 -22.30
C LEU A 383 -4.53 -0.38 -21.23
N LEU A 384 -5.49 0.13 -20.45
CA LEU A 384 -6.20 -0.66 -19.43
C LEU A 384 -7.16 -1.68 -20.05
N VAL A 385 -7.88 -1.29 -21.11
CA VAL A 385 -8.76 -2.20 -21.85
C VAL A 385 -7.94 -3.30 -22.52
N ASP A 386 -6.81 -2.95 -23.13
CA ASP A 386 -5.90 -3.91 -23.75
C ASP A 386 -5.31 -4.87 -22.70
N ALA A 387 -4.87 -4.34 -21.55
CA ALA A 387 -4.42 -5.13 -20.41
C ALA A 387 -5.49 -6.16 -20.03
N LEU A 388 -6.73 -5.71 -19.81
CA LEU A 388 -7.81 -6.57 -19.38
C LEU A 388 -8.14 -7.64 -20.43
N ASN A 389 -8.24 -7.29 -21.71
CA ASN A 389 -8.62 -8.22 -22.77
C ASN A 389 -7.54 -9.26 -23.08
N HIS A 390 -6.25 -8.92 -22.95
CA HIS A 390 -5.13 -9.78 -23.35
C HIS A 390 -4.35 -10.35 -22.16
N THR A 391 -4.88 -10.24 -20.93
CA THR A 391 -4.30 -10.97 -19.79
C THR A 391 -4.53 -12.47 -20.01
N GLU A 392 -3.53 -13.14 -20.56
CA GLU A 392 -3.46 -14.59 -20.63
C GLU A 392 -2.61 -15.08 -19.45
N SER A 393 -3.09 -16.13 -18.76
CA SER A 393 -2.23 -16.91 -17.89
C SER A 393 -1.32 -17.73 -18.80
N ASP A 394 -0.03 -17.62 -18.59
CA ASP A 394 1.07 -18.32 -19.24
C ASP A 394 1.13 -19.83 -18.89
N GLY A 395 0.05 -20.38 -18.34
CA GLY A 395 -0.03 -21.77 -17.89
C GLY A 395 0.57 -22.00 -16.50
N ASP A 396 0.93 -20.92 -15.79
CA ASP A 396 1.40 -20.96 -14.41
C ASP A 396 0.25 -21.35 -13.46
N PRO A 397 0.47 -22.14 -12.39
CA PRO A 397 -0.60 -22.56 -11.48
C PRO A 397 -1.04 -21.43 -10.53
N HIS A 398 -0.52 -20.22 -10.70
CA HIS A 398 -0.77 -19.07 -9.84
C HIS A 398 -1.95 -18.22 -10.35
N ASP A 399 -2.73 -17.70 -9.40
CA ASP A 399 -4.00 -17.03 -9.69
C ASP A 399 -3.80 -15.59 -10.19
N SER A 400 -4.09 -15.35 -11.47
CA SER A 400 -4.04 -14.02 -12.10
C SER A 400 -5.19 -13.09 -11.70
N SER A 401 -6.10 -13.54 -10.83
CA SER A 401 -7.30 -12.78 -10.43
C SER A 401 -6.98 -11.40 -9.82
N SER A 402 -5.86 -11.26 -9.13
CA SER A 402 -5.47 -10.02 -8.46
C SER A 402 -5.15 -8.91 -9.47
N LEU A 403 -4.38 -9.24 -10.52
CA LEU A 403 -4.07 -8.31 -11.60
C LEU A 403 -5.33 -7.92 -12.40
N ILE A 404 -6.20 -8.90 -12.69
CA ILE A 404 -7.48 -8.68 -13.38
C ILE A 404 -8.40 -7.77 -12.54
N ALA A 405 -8.55 -8.05 -11.25
CA ALA A 405 -9.34 -7.23 -10.33
C ALA A 405 -8.78 -5.80 -10.23
N THR A 406 -7.45 -5.66 -10.22
CA THR A 406 -6.78 -4.35 -10.22
C THR A 406 -7.06 -3.56 -11.49
N ALA A 407 -6.98 -4.20 -12.67
CA ALA A 407 -7.35 -3.57 -13.94
C ALA A 407 -8.82 -3.14 -13.98
N ILE A 408 -9.73 -3.99 -13.50
CA ILE A 408 -11.16 -3.67 -13.38
C ILE A 408 -11.39 -2.47 -12.44
N HIS A 409 -10.73 -2.43 -11.29
CA HIS A 409 -10.81 -1.29 -10.37
C HIS A 409 -10.24 -0.01 -10.97
N ALA A 410 -9.12 -0.08 -11.71
CA ALA A 410 -8.56 1.07 -12.41
C ALA A 410 -9.52 1.60 -13.49
N LEU A 411 -10.14 0.71 -14.25
CA LEU A 411 -11.16 1.04 -15.26
C LEU A 411 -12.44 1.63 -14.64
N GLY A 412 -12.90 1.11 -13.49
CA GLY A 412 -14.03 1.69 -12.75
C GLY A 412 -13.76 3.09 -12.22
N ARG A 413 -12.49 3.38 -11.90
CA ARG A 413 -12.06 4.73 -11.51
C ARG A 413 -11.92 5.67 -12.70
N ALA A 414 -11.64 5.18 -13.89
CA ALA A 414 -11.47 5.99 -15.10
C ALA A 414 -12.72 6.83 -15.43
N ARG A 415 -12.51 8.00 -16.01
CA ARG A 415 -13.54 8.94 -16.48
C ARG A 415 -13.35 9.16 -17.99
N PRO A 416 -13.83 8.26 -18.86
CA PRO A 416 -13.66 8.42 -20.30
C PRO A 416 -14.42 9.67 -20.80
N ALA A 417 -13.85 10.35 -21.79
CA ALA A 417 -14.46 11.55 -22.38
C ALA A 417 -15.74 11.25 -23.20
N THR A 418 -15.88 10.03 -23.72
CA THR A 418 -16.94 9.66 -24.66
C THR A 418 -17.79 8.51 -24.16
N LEU A 419 -19.05 8.49 -24.57
CA LEU A 419 -19.96 7.36 -24.33
C LEU A 419 -19.43 6.06 -24.96
N ASP A 420 -18.70 6.14 -26.08
CA ASP A 420 -18.02 5.00 -26.67
C ASP A 420 -16.94 4.45 -25.74
N GLY A 421 -16.15 5.32 -25.11
CA GLY A 421 -15.21 4.94 -24.06
C GLY A 421 -15.89 4.20 -22.90
N VAL A 422 -17.01 4.71 -22.39
CA VAL A 422 -17.80 4.02 -21.34
C VAL A 422 -18.27 2.64 -21.81
N ARG A 423 -18.75 2.53 -23.05
CA ARG A 423 -19.20 1.25 -23.63
C ARG A 423 -18.05 0.25 -23.77
N ARG A 424 -16.86 0.69 -24.20
CA ARG A 424 -15.65 -0.15 -24.29
C ARG A 424 -15.26 -0.69 -22.92
N ILE A 425 -15.18 0.17 -21.91
CA ILE A 425 -14.87 -0.21 -20.53
C ILE A 425 -15.88 -1.23 -20.01
N THR A 426 -17.17 -0.93 -20.15
CA THR A 426 -18.27 -1.79 -19.68
C THR A 426 -18.23 -3.16 -20.36
N ARG A 427 -17.97 -3.19 -21.67
CA ARG A 427 -17.86 -4.44 -22.45
C ARG A 427 -16.67 -5.28 -22.00
N ALA A 428 -15.51 -4.65 -21.76
CA ALA A 428 -14.31 -5.35 -21.29
C ALA A 428 -14.52 -5.94 -19.89
N ILE A 429 -15.06 -5.17 -18.95
CA ILE A 429 -15.40 -5.64 -17.59
C ILE A 429 -16.41 -6.80 -17.66
N ALA A 430 -17.50 -6.63 -18.42
CA ALA A 430 -18.52 -7.66 -18.57
C ALA A 430 -17.99 -8.94 -19.23
N GLY A 431 -17.09 -8.82 -20.21
CA GLY A 431 -16.41 -9.94 -20.86
C GLY A 431 -15.66 -10.80 -19.84
N ARG A 432 -14.80 -10.17 -19.04
CA ARG A 432 -14.03 -10.88 -18.01
C ARG A 432 -14.89 -11.45 -16.89
N MET A 433 -15.95 -10.75 -16.47
CA MET A 433 -16.90 -11.32 -15.51
C MET A 433 -17.58 -12.58 -16.06
N ARG A 434 -17.94 -12.63 -17.35
CA ARG A 434 -18.54 -13.82 -17.97
C ARG A 434 -17.54 -14.96 -18.10
N GLU A 435 -16.34 -14.68 -18.61
CA GLU A 435 -15.28 -15.69 -18.72
C GLU A 435 -14.98 -16.33 -17.35
N ASN A 436 -14.86 -15.51 -16.31
CA ASN A 436 -14.60 -16.02 -14.97
C ASN A 436 -15.82 -16.73 -14.34
N ALA A 437 -17.04 -16.42 -14.77
CA ALA A 437 -18.22 -17.20 -14.41
C ALA A 437 -18.19 -18.59 -15.05
N THR A 438 -17.66 -18.71 -16.27
CA THR A 438 -17.58 -19.97 -17.04
C THR A 438 -16.38 -20.85 -16.69
N ILE A 439 -15.27 -20.28 -16.21
CA ILE A 439 -14.03 -21.01 -15.87
C ILE A 439 -14.18 -21.91 -14.63
N CYS A 440 -15.30 -21.84 -13.92
CA CYS A 440 -15.57 -22.71 -12.78
C CYS A 440 -16.82 -23.55 -13.05
N ASP A 441 -16.67 -24.87 -13.23
CA ASP A 441 -17.78 -25.85 -13.15
C ASP A 441 -18.48 -25.87 -11.76
N VAL A 442 -18.00 -25.04 -10.82
CA VAL A 442 -18.59 -24.78 -9.49
C VAL A 442 -19.12 -23.34 -9.36
N GLY A 443 -19.14 -22.57 -10.46
CA GLY A 443 -19.42 -21.14 -10.47
C GLY A 443 -18.32 -20.33 -9.78
N GLY A 444 -17.92 -19.20 -10.36
CA GLY A 444 -16.88 -18.31 -9.80
C GLY A 444 -17.12 -17.79 -8.36
N ARG A 445 -18.22 -18.20 -7.71
CA ARG A 445 -18.49 -18.00 -6.28
C ARG A 445 -17.77 -18.99 -5.37
N ALA A 446 -17.27 -20.13 -5.84
CA ALA A 446 -16.57 -21.09 -4.97
C ALA A 446 -15.06 -20.78 -4.85
N HIS A 447 -14.45 -20.26 -5.92
CA HIS A 447 -13.02 -19.92 -5.97
C HIS A 447 -12.75 -18.49 -5.48
N GLU A 448 -11.71 -18.29 -4.66
CA GLU A 448 -11.37 -16.99 -4.07
C GLU A 448 -11.04 -15.93 -5.14
N GLY A 449 -10.27 -16.30 -6.17
CA GLY A 449 -9.97 -15.41 -7.29
C GLY A 449 -11.20 -15.04 -8.12
N GLY A 450 -12.13 -15.98 -8.27
CA GLY A 450 -13.43 -15.76 -8.91
C GLY A 450 -14.24 -14.67 -8.21
N ARG A 451 -14.31 -14.76 -6.88
CA ARG A 451 -14.98 -13.75 -6.03
C ARG A 451 -14.33 -12.38 -6.16
N ARG A 452 -13.00 -12.29 -6.12
CA ARG A 452 -12.28 -11.00 -6.24
C ARG A 452 -12.63 -10.26 -7.52
N VAL A 453 -12.57 -10.94 -8.66
CA VAL A 453 -12.91 -10.36 -9.98
C VAL A 453 -14.39 -9.95 -10.04
N MET A 454 -15.29 -10.78 -9.51
CA MET A 454 -16.72 -10.46 -9.49
C MET A 454 -17.04 -9.23 -8.63
N ILE A 455 -16.47 -9.16 -7.42
CA ILE A 455 -16.64 -8.01 -6.52
C ILE A 455 -16.05 -6.75 -7.15
N ALA A 456 -14.86 -6.85 -7.73
CA ALA A 456 -14.22 -5.74 -8.44
C ALA A 456 -15.09 -5.24 -9.60
N GLY A 457 -15.65 -6.17 -10.40
CA GLY A 457 -16.55 -5.86 -11.51
C GLY A 457 -17.82 -5.16 -11.05
N MET A 458 -18.48 -5.67 -10.00
CA MET A 458 -19.68 -5.04 -9.45
C MET A 458 -19.41 -3.63 -8.93
N LEU A 459 -18.31 -3.44 -8.19
CA LEU A 459 -17.93 -2.12 -7.67
C LEU A 459 -17.59 -1.15 -8.81
N ALA A 460 -16.83 -1.59 -9.81
CA ALA A 460 -16.46 -0.78 -10.97
C ALA A 460 -17.68 -0.35 -11.79
N LEU A 461 -18.61 -1.28 -12.07
CA LEU A 461 -19.86 -0.97 -12.78
C LEU A 461 -20.75 -0.02 -11.97
N ARG A 462 -20.83 -0.20 -10.65
CA ARG A 462 -21.54 0.74 -9.77
C ARG A 462 -20.95 2.15 -9.87
N THR A 463 -19.62 2.29 -9.77
CA THR A 463 -18.97 3.60 -9.88
C THR A 463 -19.15 4.24 -11.26
N LEU A 464 -19.25 3.45 -12.33
CA LEU A 464 -19.54 3.96 -13.67
C LEU A 464 -21.01 4.39 -13.81
N LEU A 465 -21.95 3.62 -13.23
CA LEU A 465 -23.38 3.94 -13.23
C LEU A 465 -23.69 5.23 -12.47
N GLU A 466 -23.08 5.43 -11.30
CA GLU A 466 -23.23 6.65 -10.48
C GLU A 466 -22.77 7.92 -11.23
N ARG A 467 -21.97 7.77 -12.29
CA ARG A 467 -21.41 8.88 -13.09
C ARG A 467 -22.12 9.12 -14.42
N LEU A 468 -23.00 8.21 -14.84
CA LEU A 468 -23.80 8.44 -16.03
C LEU A 468 -24.87 9.49 -15.70
N PRO A 469 -25.13 10.45 -16.61
CA PRO A 469 -26.25 11.36 -16.43
C PRO A 469 -27.54 10.54 -16.26
N PRO A 470 -28.50 11.01 -15.44
CA PRO A 470 -29.77 10.32 -15.27
C PRO A 470 -30.39 10.04 -16.64
N LEU A 471 -30.94 8.84 -16.80
CA LEU A 471 -31.61 8.44 -18.03
C LEU A 471 -32.62 9.53 -18.44
N PRO A 472 -32.67 9.91 -19.73
CA PRO A 472 -33.70 10.82 -20.23
C PRO A 472 -35.08 10.39 -19.72
N GLU A 473 -35.92 11.35 -19.31
CA GLU A 473 -37.24 11.07 -18.74
C GLU A 473 -38.08 10.15 -19.64
N SER A 474 -37.87 10.19 -20.96
CA SER A 474 -38.49 9.29 -21.93
C SER A 474 -38.12 7.81 -21.74
N ILE A 475 -36.87 7.51 -21.40
CA ILE A 475 -36.40 6.14 -21.14
C ILE A 475 -36.82 5.69 -19.74
N ARG A 476 -36.84 6.61 -18.77
CA ARG A 476 -37.37 6.34 -17.43
C ARG A 476 -38.86 6.02 -17.48
N ALA A 477 -39.64 6.81 -18.22
CA ALA A 477 -41.06 6.56 -18.47
C ALA A 477 -41.28 5.24 -19.24
N ALA A 478 -40.44 4.93 -20.23
CA ALA A 478 -40.50 3.65 -20.95
C ALA A 478 -40.18 2.45 -20.04
N ASN A 479 -39.21 2.58 -19.12
CA ASN A 479 -38.86 1.54 -18.16
C ASN A 479 -39.92 1.39 -17.05
N GLU A 480 -40.53 2.48 -16.61
CA GLU A 480 -41.66 2.47 -15.68
C GLU A 480 -42.91 1.86 -16.35
N ALA A 481 -43.17 2.16 -17.62
CA ALA A 481 -44.22 1.53 -18.42
C ALA A 481 -43.95 0.04 -18.68
N LYS A 482 -42.70 -0.35 -18.88
CA LYS A 482 -42.30 -1.76 -19.01
C LYS A 482 -42.46 -2.52 -17.70
N LYS A 483 -42.08 -1.93 -16.56
CA LYS A 483 -42.35 -2.50 -15.23
C LYS A 483 -43.85 -2.60 -14.94
N ALA A 484 -44.65 -1.62 -15.36
CA ALA A 484 -46.11 -1.65 -15.19
C ALA A 484 -46.77 -2.74 -16.05
N THR A 485 -46.28 -2.98 -17.26
CA THR A 485 -46.76 -4.05 -18.14
C THR A 485 -46.32 -5.44 -17.66
N GLU A 486 -45.10 -5.59 -17.14
CA GLU A 486 -44.65 -6.83 -16.51
C GLU A 486 -45.39 -7.13 -15.19
N ALA A 487 -45.74 -6.10 -14.41
CA ALA A 487 -46.58 -6.24 -13.22
C ALA A 487 -48.04 -6.57 -13.56
N ALA A 488 -48.57 -6.06 -14.68
CA ALA A 488 -49.92 -6.38 -15.16
C ALA A 488 -50.01 -7.80 -15.78
N GLY A 489 -48.92 -8.32 -16.35
CA GLY A 489 -48.85 -9.67 -16.92
C GLY A 489 -48.72 -10.80 -15.88
N GLY A 490 -48.42 -10.49 -14.62
CA GLY A 490 -48.28 -11.46 -13.53
C GLY A 490 -49.59 -11.84 -12.81
N GLY A 491 -50.72 -11.23 -13.19
CA GLY A 491 -51.99 -11.34 -12.45
C GLY A 491 -53.07 -12.23 -13.07
N ALA A 492 -52.80 -12.91 -14.19
CA ALA A 492 -53.82 -13.70 -14.90
C ALA A 492 -53.34 -15.14 -15.16
N ASN A 493 -53.21 -15.93 -14.09
CA ASN A 493 -53.29 -17.38 -14.18
C ASN A 493 -53.74 -17.94 -12.82
N GLY A 494 -55.05 -17.88 -12.61
CA GLY A 494 -55.71 -18.47 -11.46
C GLY A 494 -57.20 -18.55 -11.72
N GLU A 495 -57.67 -19.78 -11.95
CA GLU A 495 -59.05 -20.25 -11.82
C GLU A 495 -60.00 -20.14 -13.03
N GLY A 496 -60.38 -21.32 -13.54
CA GLY A 496 -61.79 -21.63 -13.79
C GLY A 496 -62.18 -21.94 -15.24
N GLY A 497 -62.20 -23.22 -15.63
CA GLY A 497 -63.00 -23.67 -16.77
C GLY A 497 -62.57 -25.03 -17.37
N PRO A 498 -63.39 -26.09 -17.27
CA PRO A 498 -63.04 -27.43 -17.73
C PRO A 498 -63.47 -27.70 -19.18
N GLY A 499 -62.67 -28.52 -19.87
CA GLY A 499 -63.20 -29.52 -20.81
C GLY A 499 -63.27 -29.15 -22.30
N VAL A 500 -62.96 -30.17 -23.10
CA VAL A 500 -63.04 -30.30 -24.58
C VAL A 500 -61.82 -29.70 -25.31
N GLY A 501 -60.95 -30.42 -26.00
CA GLY A 501 -60.94 -31.80 -26.50
C GLY A 501 -60.49 -31.77 -27.98
N ARG A 502 -59.38 -32.46 -28.31
CA ARG A 502 -58.88 -32.82 -29.67
C ARG A 502 -58.38 -31.63 -30.53
N ARG A 503 -57.45 -31.74 -31.48
CA ARG A 503 -56.56 -32.78 -32.03
C ARG A 503 -55.53 -32.03 -32.91
N ARG A 504 -54.33 -32.60 -33.02
CA ARG A 504 -53.33 -32.47 -34.09
C ARG A 504 -53.70 -31.68 -35.35
N SER A 505 -52.83 -30.74 -35.72
CA SER A 505 -51.99 -30.79 -36.94
C SER A 505 -50.80 -29.87 -36.75
#